data_AF-A0A553MYH5-F1
#
_entry.id   AF-A0A553MYH5-F1
#
_cell.length_a   1.000
_cell.length_b   1.000
_cell.length_c   1.000
_cell.angle_alpha   90.00
_cell.angle_beta   90.00
_cell.angle_gamma   90.00
#
_symmetry.space_group_name_H-M   'P 1'
#
loop_
_entity.id
_entity.type
_entity.pdbx_description
1 polymer ?
#
loop_
_entity_poly.entity_id
_entity_poly.type
_entity_poly.pdbx_seq_one_letter_code
_entity_poly.pdbx_strand_id
1 'polypeptide(L)'
;MIRVQAFAWWSDLMVEHAETFLSLYAVDMDSALEVQPPDSWDSFPLFQLLNDYLRIDYNLCNGKFHKHLQDLFAPLVVRYVDLMESSIAQSIHRGFERESWEPVNNGSGTSEDLFWKLDALQTFIKDLHWPEEEFGKHLETRLKLMSSDMIESCVKRTRAAFELKLQKSPRSTDFRVPQSICTMFNVMVDGKAQSAKLCAMELSQEVQKNHIPTCLTYTLSKTQH
;
A
#
# COMPACT_ATOMS: atom_id res chain seq x y z
N MET A 1 0.40 18.31 45.10
CA MET A 1 1.49 17.33 44.91
C MET A 1 1.02 15.89 44.98
N ILE A 2 0.34 15.43 46.05
CA ILE A 2 -0.01 14.00 46.24
C ILE A 2 -0.93 13.41 45.15
N ARG A 3 -1.91 14.18 44.63
CA ARG A 3 -2.80 13.70 43.54
C ARG A 3 -2.07 13.42 42.22
N VAL A 4 -1.02 14.20 41.91
CA VAL A 4 -0.26 14.03 40.66
C VAL A 4 0.66 12.81 40.77
N GLN A 5 1.30 12.60 41.92
CA GLN A 5 2.12 11.41 42.17
C GLN A 5 1.29 10.12 42.23
N ALA A 6 0.09 10.15 42.83
CA ALA A 6 -0.78 8.96 42.88
C ALA A 6 -1.32 8.55 41.50
N PHE A 7 -1.61 9.52 40.63
CA PHE A 7 -2.06 9.24 39.25
C PHE A 7 -0.93 8.70 38.38
N ALA A 8 0.29 9.23 38.53
CA ALA A 8 1.48 8.70 37.84
C ALA A 8 1.75 7.24 38.23
N TRP A 9 1.70 6.92 39.53
CA TRP A 9 1.98 5.56 40.02
C TRP A 9 0.93 4.52 39.59
N TRP A 10 -0.35 4.93 39.49
CA TRP A 10 -1.40 4.05 38.97
C TRP A 10 -1.31 3.89 37.45
N SER A 11 -0.92 4.95 36.72
CA SER A 11 -0.63 4.88 35.29
C SER A 11 0.53 3.93 34.99
N ASP A 12 1.64 4.04 35.72
CA ASP A 12 2.82 3.18 35.53
C ASP A 12 2.47 1.70 35.82
N LEU A 13 1.70 1.44 36.89
CA LEU A 13 1.24 0.09 37.24
C LEU A 13 0.30 -0.51 36.19
N MET A 14 -0.60 0.29 35.61
CA MET A 14 -1.52 -0.16 34.56
C MET A 14 -0.79 -0.45 33.25
N VAL A 15 0.28 0.30 32.94
CA VAL A 15 1.15 0.06 31.77
C VAL A 15 1.92 -1.25 31.95
N GLU A 16 2.55 -1.49 33.11
CA GLU A 16 3.26 -2.75 33.37
C GLU A 16 2.32 -3.96 33.32
N HIS A 17 1.11 -3.84 33.86
CA HIS A 17 0.10 -4.89 33.78
C HIS A 17 -0.32 -5.16 32.33
N ALA A 18 -0.55 -4.11 31.54
CA ALA A 18 -0.88 -4.24 30.12
C ALA A 18 0.25 -4.90 29.33
N GLU A 19 1.51 -4.49 29.54
CA GLU A 19 2.66 -5.13 28.88
C GLU A 19 2.80 -6.60 29.27
N THR A 20 2.56 -6.95 30.55
CA THR A 20 2.63 -8.34 31.01
C THR A 20 1.55 -9.20 30.36
N PHE A 21 0.32 -8.70 30.30
CA PHE A 21 -0.79 -9.39 29.64
C PHE A 21 -0.53 -9.56 28.14
N LEU A 22 -0.07 -8.51 27.46
CA LEU A 22 0.26 -8.56 26.05
C LEU A 22 1.44 -9.52 25.77
N SER A 23 2.41 -9.62 26.67
CA SER A 23 3.52 -10.57 26.54
C SER A 23 3.05 -12.02 26.62
N LEU A 24 2.10 -12.32 27.51
CA LEU A 24 1.47 -13.66 27.57
C LEU A 24 0.66 -13.95 26.30
N TYR A 25 -0.12 -12.97 25.85
CA TYR A 25 -0.87 -13.06 24.59
C TYR A 25 0.05 -13.25 23.38
N ALA A 26 1.25 -12.64 23.37
CA ALA A 26 2.22 -12.80 22.30
C ALA A 26 2.62 -14.26 22.10
N VAL A 27 2.86 -15.00 23.19
CA VAL A 27 3.22 -16.42 23.13
C VAL A 27 2.12 -17.25 22.47
N ASP A 28 0.86 -17.00 22.82
CA ASP A 28 -0.28 -17.69 22.22
C ASP A 28 -0.48 -17.29 20.76
N MET A 29 -0.28 -16.01 20.43
CA MET A 29 -0.34 -15.49 19.06
C MET A 29 0.74 -16.10 18.17
N ASP A 30 1.99 -16.14 18.63
CA ASP A 30 3.12 -16.74 17.91
C ASP A 30 2.83 -18.22 17.63
N SER A 31 2.38 -18.96 18.66
CA SER A 31 2.01 -20.36 18.53
C SER A 31 0.88 -20.57 17.51
N ALA A 32 -0.10 -19.67 17.46
CA ALA A 32 -1.19 -19.75 16.48
C ALA A 32 -0.73 -19.43 15.05
N LEU A 33 0.23 -18.50 14.90
CA LEU A 33 0.79 -18.10 13.61
C LEU A 33 1.73 -19.14 13.03
N GLU A 34 2.47 -19.89 13.88
CA GLU A 34 3.33 -21.00 13.45
C GLU A 34 2.56 -22.16 12.80
N VAL A 35 1.30 -22.37 13.19
CA VAL A 35 0.45 -23.45 12.65
C VAL A 35 -0.24 -23.05 11.34
N GLN A 36 -0.19 -21.76 10.96
CA GLN A 36 -0.79 -21.32 9.71
C GLN A 36 -0.06 -21.89 8.48
N PRO A 37 -0.80 -22.20 7.40
CA PRO A 37 -0.18 -22.65 6.18
C PRO A 37 0.74 -21.56 5.59
N PRO A 38 1.80 -21.95 4.86
CA PRO A 38 2.69 -20.99 4.21
C PRO A 38 1.90 -20.12 3.21
N ASP A 39 2.30 -18.84 3.12
CA ASP A 39 1.65 -17.83 2.28
C ASP A 39 0.15 -17.61 2.61
N SER A 40 -0.23 -17.81 3.89
CA SER A 40 -1.52 -17.41 4.47
C SER A 40 -1.50 -15.96 4.94
N TRP A 41 -2.55 -15.20 4.62
CA TRP A 41 -2.67 -13.76 4.91
C TRP A 41 -3.87 -13.43 5.81
N ASP A 42 -4.55 -14.46 6.33
CA ASP A 42 -5.76 -14.31 7.17
C ASP A 42 -5.46 -13.63 8.52
N SER A 43 -4.18 -13.53 8.89
CA SER A 43 -3.71 -12.88 10.10
C SER A 43 -3.52 -11.36 9.97
N PHE A 44 -3.57 -10.77 8.76
CA PHE A 44 -3.41 -9.32 8.62
C PHE A 44 -4.49 -8.47 9.32
N PRO A 45 -5.77 -8.85 9.33
CA PRO A 45 -6.77 -8.13 10.13
C PRO A 45 -6.44 -8.10 11.62
N LEU A 46 -5.80 -9.16 12.15
CA LEU A 46 -5.34 -9.18 13.54
C LEU A 46 -4.23 -8.15 13.76
N PHE A 47 -3.25 -8.09 12.85
CA PHE A 47 -2.21 -7.06 12.89
C PHE A 47 -2.82 -5.66 12.88
N GLN A 48 -3.74 -5.37 11.95
CA GLN A 48 -4.38 -4.05 11.86
C GLN A 48 -5.09 -3.65 13.17
N LEU A 49 -5.87 -4.57 13.74
CA LEU A 49 -6.58 -4.33 15.00
C LEU A 49 -5.62 -4.00 16.15
N LEU A 50 -4.56 -4.81 16.32
CA LEU A 50 -3.58 -4.62 17.38
C LEU A 50 -2.75 -3.36 17.15
N ASN A 51 -2.32 -3.12 15.93
CA ASN A 51 -1.52 -1.96 15.54
C ASN A 51 -2.29 -0.65 15.75
N ASP A 52 -3.55 -0.57 15.32
CA ASP A 52 -4.37 0.63 15.51
C ASP A 52 -4.66 0.90 16.99
N TYR A 53 -4.82 -0.14 17.80
CA TYR A 53 -4.94 0.01 19.26
C TYR A 53 -3.64 0.54 19.88
N LEU A 54 -2.49 -0.09 19.58
CA LEU A 54 -1.20 0.24 20.19
C LEU A 54 -0.65 1.59 19.76
N ARG A 55 -0.92 2.02 18.53
CA ARG A 55 -0.44 3.30 17.99
C ARG A 55 -1.08 4.52 18.66
N ILE A 56 -2.34 4.39 19.12
CA ILE A 56 -3.07 5.48 19.79
C ILE A 56 -2.61 5.65 21.25
N ASP A 57 -2.13 4.58 21.88
CA ASP A 57 -1.69 4.61 23.28
C ASP A 57 -0.23 5.07 23.40
N TYR A 58 0.01 6.24 24.00
CA TYR A 58 1.34 6.82 24.17
C TYR A 58 2.32 5.95 24.97
N ASN A 59 1.82 5.08 25.86
CA ASN A 59 2.67 4.25 26.72
C ASN A 59 3.02 2.90 26.08
N LEU A 60 2.15 2.39 25.20
CA LEU A 60 2.34 1.09 24.52
C LEU A 60 2.83 1.24 23.07
N CYS A 61 2.73 2.44 22.49
CA CYS A 61 3.28 2.75 21.18
C CYS A 61 4.81 2.54 21.18
N ASN A 62 5.32 1.77 20.23
CA ASN A 62 6.72 1.34 20.17
C ASN A 62 7.25 0.62 21.43
N GLY A 63 6.35 0.11 22.29
CA GLY A 63 6.68 -0.77 23.42
C GLY A 63 7.16 -2.14 22.97
N LYS A 64 7.50 -3.01 23.93
CA LYS A 64 8.10 -4.33 23.63
C LYS A 64 7.22 -5.21 22.75
N PHE A 65 5.94 -5.34 23.12
CA PHE A 65 4.96 -6.12 22.34
C PHE A 65 4.73 -5.51 20.95
N HIS A 66 4.69 -4.19 20.84
CA HIS A 66 4.48 -3.52 19.56
C HIS A 66 5.65 -3.73 18.59
N LYS A 67 6.89 -3.79 19.09
CA LYS A 67 8.06 -4.16 18.26
C LYS A 67 8.02 -5.62 17.86
N HIS A 68 7.71 -6.52 18.80
CA HIS A 68 7.54 -7.95 18.50
C HIS A 68 6.49 -8.19 17.41
N LEU A 69 5.35 -7.51 17.50
CA LEU A 69 4.30 -7.56 16.48
C LEU A 69 4.82 -7.09 15.10
N GLN A 70 5.61 -6.01 15.06
CA GLN A 70 6.21 -5.52 13.82
C GLN A 70 7.22 -6.52 13.23
N ASP A 71 8.11 -7.07 14.06
CA ASP A 71 9.14 -8.03 13.64
C ASP A 71 8.52 -9.31 13.06
N LEU A 72 7.38 -9.74 13.60
CA LEU A 72 6.65 -10.91 13.13
C LEU A 72 5.94 -10.67 11.79
N PHE A 73 5.27 -9.53 11.63
CA PHE A 73 4.46 -9.23 10.44
C PHE A 73 5.25 -8.57 9.31
N ALA A 74 6.41 -7.95 9.57
CA ALA A 74 7.24 -7.32 8.56
C ALA A 74 7.63 -8.28 7.41
N PRO A 75 8.19 -9.47 7.67
CA PRO A 75 8.53 -10.42 6.60
C PRO A 75 7.28 -10.95 5.86
N LEU A 76 6.13 -11.07 6.55
CA LEU A 76 4.87 -11.49 5.94
C LEU A 76 4.35 -10.45 4.95
N VAL A 77 4.35 -9.17 5.32
CA VAL A 77 3.93 -8.07 4.42
C VAL A 77 4.85 -7.99 3.21
N VAL A 78 6.17 -8.08 3.41
CA VAL A 78 7.13 -8.08 2.29
C VAL A 78 6.87 -9.26 1.36
N ARG A 79 6.70 -10.46 1.90
CA ARG A 79 6.41 -11.67 1.13
C ARG A 79 5.11 -11.55 0.33
N TYR A 80 4.05 -11.00 0.93
CA TYR A 80 2.78 -10.76 0.24
C TYR A 80 2.97 -9.80 -0.95
N VAL A 81 3.68 -8.68 -0.75
CA VAL A 81 3.99 -7.73 -1.83
C VAL A 81 4.80 -8.39 -2.94
N ASP A 82 5.83 -9.17 -2.62
CA ASP A 82 6.67 -9.89 -3.60
C ASP A 82 5.84 -10.87 -4.46
N LEU A 83 4.90 -11.59 -3.84
CA LEU A 83 4.02 -12.52 -4.54
C LEU A 83 3.01 -11.79 -5.42
N MET A 84 2.44 -10.68 -4.95
CA MET A 84 1.57 -9.82 -5.75
C MET A 84 2.34 -9.22 -6.93
N GLU A 85 3.58 -8.79 -6.71
CA GLU A 85 4.47 -8.28 -7.76
C GLU A 85 4.64 -9.33 -8.88
N SER A 86 5.00 -10.55 -8.47
CA SER A 86 5.18 -11.69 -9.36
C SER A 86 3.88 -12.04 -10.10
N SER A 87 2.75 -12.05 -9.40
CA SER A 87 1.45 -12.36 -9.99
C SER A 87 1.03 -11.33 -11.04
N ILE A 88 1.24 -10.04 -10.79
CA ILE A 88 0.87 -8.98 -11.73
C ILE A 88 1.82 -9.00 -12.93
N ALA A 89 3.13 -9.15 -12.70
CA ALA A 89 4.11 -9.25 -13.78
C ALA A 89 3.81 -10.41 -14.74
N GLN A 90 3.42 -11.57 -14.20
CA GLN A 90 2.99 -12.72 -14.99
C GLN A 90 1.70 -12.45 -15.77
N SER A 91 0.72 -11.78 -15.16
CA SER A 91 -0.52 -11.37 -15.84
C SER A 91 -0.21 -10.47 -17.05
N ILE A 92 0.71 -9.51 -16.91
CA ILE A 92 1.14 -8.65 -18.02
C ILE A 92 1.78 -9.45 -19.15
N HIS A 93 2.65 -10.42 -18.82
CA HIS A 93 3.38 -11.18 -19.83
C HIS A 93 2.47 -12.16 -20.57
N ARG A 94 1.65 -12.93 -19.85
CA ARG A 94 0.83 -14.00 -20.44
C ARG A 94 -0.56 -13.54 -20.90
N GLY A 95 -1.15 -12.56 -20.20
CA GLY A 95 -2.48 -12.05 -20.50
C GLY A 95 -2.52 -11.30 -21.83
N PHE A 96 -1.61 -10.33 -22.01
CA PHE A 96 -1.60 -9.50 -23.23
C PHE A 96 -1.26 -10.26 -24.51
N GLU A 97 -0.52 -11.37 -24.45
CA GLU A 97 -0.26 -12.25 -25.61
C GLU A 97 -1.52 -12.99 -26.08
N ARG A 98 -2.46 -13.27 -25.18
CA ARG A 98 -3.69 -14.03 -25.43
C ARG A 98 -4.95 -13.17 -25.40
N GLU A 99 -4.80 -11.86 -25.28
CA GLU A 99 -5.93 -10.94 -25.10
C GLU A 99 -6.84 -10.93 -26.34
N SER A 100 -8.14 -11.14 -26.13
CA SER A 100 -9.17 -11.01 -27.18
C SER A 100 -9.45 -9.55 -27.54
N TRP A 101 -9.12 -8.61 -26.64
CA TRP A 101 -9.45 -7.18 -26.70
C TRP A 101 -10.96 -6.92 -26.75
N GLU A 102 -11.74 -7.84 -26.21
CA GLU A 102 -13.16 -7.61 -25.95
C GLU A 102 -13.29 -6.54 -24.86
N PRO A 103 -14.21 -5.58 -25.03
CA PRO A 103 -14.40 -4.52 -24.06
C PRO A 103 -14.92 -5.11 -22.75
N VAL A 104 -14.12 -4.96 -21.69
CA VAL A 104 -14.52 -5.26 -20.31
C VAL A 104 -14.46 -3.93 -19.56
N ASN A 105 -15.62 -3.39 -19.18
CA ASN A 105 -15.75 -2.05 -18.63
C ASN A 105 -15.10 -0.99 -19.54
N ASN A 106 -14.06 -0.30 -19.05
CA ASN A 106 -13.39 0.76 -19.76
C ASN A 106 -12.19 0.23 -20.56
N GLY A 107 -11.61 -0.91 -20.19
CA GLY A 107 -10.45 -1.51 -20.85
C GLY A 107 -10.67 -2.95 -21.32
N SER A 108 -9.64 -3.77 -21.12
CA SER A 108 -9.68 -5.22 -21.35
C SER A 108 -9.67 -5.97 -20.01
N GLY A 109 -10.05 -7.25 -20.02
CA GLY A 109 -10.09 -8.06 -18.79
C GLY A 109 -8.75 -8.07 -18.05
N THR A 110 -7.64 -8.18 -18.78
CA THR A 110 -6.29 -8.18 -18.18
C THR A 110 -5.89 -6.80 -17.64
N SER A 111 -6.22 -5.70 -18.32
CA SER A 111 -5.87 -4.36 -17.82
C SER A 111 -6.67 -3.98 -16.58
N GLU A 112 -7.97 -4.32 -16.55
CA GLU A 112 -8.85 -4.04 -15.41
C GLU A 112 -8.41 -4.85 -14.17
N ASP A 113 -8.11 -6.14 -14.31
CA ASP A 113 -7.57 -6.97 -13.22
C ASP A 113 -6.23 -6.43 -12.69
N LEU A 114 -5.35 -5.96 -13.58
CA LEU A 114 -4.09 -5.33 -13.20
C LEU A 114 -4.30 -4.06 -12.39
N PHE A 115 -5.13 -3.13 -12.87
CA PHE A 115 -5.38 -1.88 -12.16
C PHE A 115 -6.07 -2.12 -10.82
N TRP A 116 -7.03 -3.05 -10.78
CA TRP A 116 -7.70 -3.43 -9.54
C TRP A 116 -6.71 -4.03 -8.51
N LYS A 117 -5.83 -4.94 -8.92
CA LYS A 117 -4.81 -5.52 -8.02
C LYS A 117 -3.85 -4.46 -7.46
N LEU A 118 -3.44 -3.50 -8.30
CA LEU A 118 -2.56 -2.41 -7.86
C LEU A 118 -3.27 -1.48 -6.87
N ASP A 119 -4.52 -1.11 -7.11
CA ASP A 119 -5.30 -0.24 -6.21
C ASP A 119 -5.63 -0.95 -4.88
N ALA A 120 -5.96 -2.24 -4.93
CA ALA A 120 -6.16 -3.07 -3.75
C ALA A 120 -4.88 -3.17 -2.91
N LEU A 121 -3.71 -3.35 -3.55
CA LEU A 121 -2.43 -3.43 -2.85
C LEU A 121 -2.03 -2.08 -2.23
N GLN A 122 -2.31 -0.96 -2.92
CA GLN A 122 -2.11 0.39 -2.38
C GLN A 122 -2.98 0.66 -1.17
N THR A 123 -4.24 0.25 -1.23
CA THR A 123 -5.18 0.37 -0.11
C THR A 123 -4.72 -0.48 1.07
N PHE A 124 -4.31 -1.73 0.82
CA PHE A 124 -3.77 -2.63 1.85
C PHE A 124 -2.56 -2.03 2.58
N ILE A 125 -1.55 -1.53 1.86
CA ILE A 125 -0.35 -0.94 2.48
C ILE A 125 -0.70 0.33 3.28
N LYS A 126 -1.65 1.13 2.80
CA LYS A 126 -2.12 2.32 3.51
C LYS A 126 -2.84 1.97 4.81
N ASP A 127 -3.73 0.98 4.76
CA ASP A 127 -4.55 0.55 5.90
C ASP A 127 -3.77 -0.28 6.94
N LEU A 128 -2.54 -0.71 6.62
CA LEU A 128 -1.65 -1.32 7.60
C LEU A 128 -1.16 -0.33 8.66
N HIS A 129 -1.14 0.97 8.36
CA HIS A 129 -0.76 2.01 9.33
C HIS A 129 0.58 1.76 10.04
N TRP A 130 1.60 1.35 9.29
CA TRP A 130 2.86 0.88 9.88
C TRP A 130 3.46 1.91 10.86
N PRO A 131 3.83 1.52 12.10
CA PRO A 131 4.32 2.44 13.14
C PRO A 131 5.63 3.12 12.78
N GLU A 132 6.57 2.33 12.25
CA GLU A 132 7.89 2.81 11.84
C GLU A 132 7.81 3.57 10.51
N GLU A 133 8.08 4.87 10.57
CA GLU A 133 7.99 5.75 9.41
C GLU A 133 9.00 5.36 8.30
N GLU A 134 10.18 4.84 8.66
CA GLU A 134 11.18 4.40 7.68
C GLU A 134 10.70 3.19 6.87
N PHE A 135 10.22 2.14 7.55
CA PHE A 135 9.71 0.94 6.89
C PHE A 135 8.42 1.24 6.11
N GLY A 136 7.50 2.01 6.69
CA GLY A 136 6.27 2.44 6.02
C GLY A 136 6.57 3.22 4.73
N LYS A 137 7.50 4.19 4.77
CA LYS A 137 7.95 4.92 3.58
C LYS A 137 8.64 4.00 2.57
N HIS A 138 9.43 3.04 3.03
CA HIS A 138 10.11 2.09 2.16
C HIS A 138 9.09 1.24 1.38
N LEU A 139 8.11 0.65 2.08
CA LEU A 139 7.02 -0.13 1.47
C LEU A 139 6.23 0.71 0.46
N GLU A 140 5.86 1.94 0.84
CA GLU A 140 5.09 2.81 -0.04
C GLU A 140 5.88 3.21 -1.30
N THR A 141 7.15 3.59 -1.14
CA THR A 141 8.03 3.95 -2.27
C THR A 141 8.20 2.76 -3.21
N ARG A 142 8.45 1.58 -2.64
CA ARG A 142 8.58 0.34 -3.40
C ARG A 142 7.29 0.05 -4.19
N LEU A 143 6.13 0.16 -3.55
CA LEU A 143 4.84 -0.07 -4.19
C LEU A 143 4.57 0.94 -5.31
N LYS A 144 4.94 2.20 -5.14
CA LYS A 144 4.80 3.23 -6.18
C LYS A 144 5.65 2.93 -7.41
N LEU A 145 6.93 2.61 -7.21
CA LEU A 145 7.84 2.24 -8.30
C LEU A 145 7.33 0.99 -9.03
N MET A 146 6.97 -0.04 -8.27
CA MET A 146 6.39 -1.28 -8.82
C MET A 146 5.11 -1.00 -9.62
N SER A 147 4.18 -0.19 -9.08
CA SER A 147 2.94 0.18 -9.77
C SER A 147 3.23 0.94 -11.07
N SER A 148 4.17 1.90 -11.03
CA SER A 148 4.59 2.67 -12.20
C SER A 148 5.15 1.76 -13.30
N ASP A 149 6.08 0.87 -12.96
CA ASP A 149 6.72 -0.05 -13.92
C ASP A 149 5.72 -1.02 -14.55
N MET A 150 4.75 -1.49 -13.77
CA MET A 150 3.68 -2.38 -14.25
C MET A 150 2.70 -1.67 -15.18
N ILE A 151 2.28 -0.44 -14.83
CA ILE A 151 1.41 0.38 -15.67
C ILE A 151 2.13 0.73 -16.97
N GLU A 152 3.40 1.13 -16.91
CA GLU A 152 4.18 1.45 -18.10
C GLU A 152 4.34 0.21 -19.00
N SER A 153 4.61 -0.95 -18.41
CA SER A 153 4.69 -2.23 -19.11
C SER A 153 3.38 -2.64 -19.79
N CYS A 154 2.24 -2.37 -19.14
CA CYS A 154 0.90 -2.56 -19.69
C CYS A 154 0.65 -1.64 -20.90
N VAL A 155 0.94 -0.34 -20.76
CA VAL A 155 0.75 0.64 -21.84
C VAL A 155 1.68 0.37 -23.03
N LYS A 156 2.94 0.01 -22.79
CA LYS A 156 3.91 -0.34 -23.84
C LYS A 156 3.43 -1.54 -24.67
N ARG A 157 2.95 -2.60 -24.02
CA ARG A 157 2.41 -3.79 -24.72
C ARG A 157 1.13 -3.49 -25.48
N THR A 158 0.22 -2.72 -24.88
CA THR A 158 -1.01 -2.28 -25.53
C THR A 158 -0.74 -1.45 -26.78
N ARG A 159 0.22 -0.52 -26.71
CA ARG A 159 0.67 0.27 -27.87
C ARG A 159 1.21 -0.62 -28.99
N ALA A 160 2.08 -1.59 -28.66
CA ALA A 160 2.62 -2.50 -29.66
C ALA A 160 1.52 -3.34 -30.35
N ALA A 161 0.55 -3.84 -29.58
CA ALA A 161 -0.60 -4.56 -30.11
C ALA A 161 -1.50 -3.66 -31.01
N PHE A 162 -1.70 -2.40 -30.60
CA PHE A 162 -2.43 -1.39 -31.35
C PHE A 162 -1.76 -1.08 -32.70
N GLU A 163 -0.46 -0.85 -32.72
CA GLU A 163 0.31 -0.58 -33.96
C GLU A 163 0.26 -1.77 -34.93
N LEU A 164 0.44 -3.00 -34.41
CA LEU A 164 0.31 -4.23 -35.21
C LEU A 164 -1.09 -4.39 -35.81
N LYS A 165 -2.14 -4.06 -35.04
CA LYS A 165 -3.53 -4.18 -35.50
C LYS A 165 -3.88 -3.10 -36.52
N LEU A 166 -3.35 -1.89 -36.37
CA LEU A 166 -3.46 -0.82 -37.36
C LEU A 166 -2.79 -1.19 -38.68
N GLN A 167 -1.58 -1.78 -38.66
CA GLN A 167 -0.87 -2.18 -39.87
C GLN A 167 -1.57 -3.30 -40.65
N LYS A 168 -2.25 -4.22 -39.94
CA LYS A 168 -2.99 -5.34 -40.55
C LYS A 168 -4.40 -4.96 -41.02
N SER A 169 -4.92 -3.80 -40.60
CA SER A 169 -6.24 -3.34 -41.01
C SER A 169 -6.21 -2.89 -42.48
N PRO A 170 -7.08 -3.42 -43.35
CA PRO A 170 -7.16 -2.92 -44.72
C PRO A 170 -7.56 -1.45 -44.70
N ARG A 171 -6.99 -0.65 -45.61
CA ARG A 171 -7.49 0.70 -45.95
C ARG A 171 -8.82 0.55 -46.71
N SER A 172 -9.82 0.00 -46.04
CA SER A 172 -11.19 -0.06 -46.54
C SER A 172 -11.80 1.34 -46.45
N THR A 173 -12.65 1.68 -47.40
CA THR A 173 -13.41 2.94 -47.43
C THR A 173 -14.49 3.03 -46.36
N ASP A 174 -14.66 1.99 -45.54
CA ASP A 174 -15.48 2.04 -44.34
C ASP A 174 -14.67 2.61 -43.17
N PHE A 175 -14.91 3.89 -42.85
CA PHE A 175 -14.26 4.65 -41.78
C PHE A 175 -14.61 4.17 -40.35
N ARG A 176 -14.99 2.90 -40.18
CA ARG A 176 -15.45 2.36 -38.90
C ARG A 176 -14.27 1.79 -38.11
N VAL A 177 -13.95 2.42 -36.99
CA VAL A 177 -12.91 1.94 -36.06
C VAL A 177 -13.36 0.62 -35.43
N PRO A 178 -12.59 -0.48 -35.55
CA PRO A 178 -12.91 -1.74 -34.89
C PRO A 178 -12.94 -1.58 -33.37
N GLN A 179 -13.91 -2.22 -32.71
CA GLN A 179 -14.12 -2.12 -31.25
C GLN A 179 -12.84 -2.39 -30.44
N SER A 180 -12.03 -3.37 -30.85
CA SER A 180 -10.77 -3.68 -30.17
C SER A 180 -9.74 -2.54 -30.19
N ILE A 181 -9.78 -1.69 -31.22
CA ILE A 181 -8.89 -0.52 -31.31
C ILE A 181 -9.34 0.54 -30.29
N CYS A 182 -10.65 0.73 -30.12
CA CYS A 182 -11.20 1.57 -29.05
C CYS A 182 -10.81 1.03 -27.66
N THR A 183 -10.93 -0.28 -27.45
CA THR A 183 -10.51 -0.93 -26.19
C THR A 183 -9.04 -0.67 -25.88
N MET A 184 -8.14 -0.91 -26.86
CA MET A 184 -6.71 -0.62 -26.71
C MET A 184 -6.44 0.86 -26.38
N PHE A 185 -7.16 1.77 -27.04
CA PHE A 185 -7.03 3.20 -26.77
C PHE A 185 -7.46 3.56 -25.35
N ASN A 186 -8.59 3.03 -24.90
CA ASN A 186 -9.07 3.27 -23.54
C ASN A 186 -8.08 2.75 -22.50
N VAL A 187 -7.48 1.56 -22.69
CA VAL A 187 -6.44 1.02 -21.81
C VAL A 187 -5.23 1.96 -21.74
N MET A 188 -4.80 2.55 -22.86
CA MET A 188 -3.70 3.52 -22.86
C MET A 188 -4.07 4.83 -22.13
N VAL A 189 -5.30 5.32 -22.30
CA VAL A 189 -5.79 6.52 -21.62
C VAL A 189 -5.90 6.28 -20.12
N ASP A 190 -6.46 5.15 -19.71
CA ASP A 190 -6.62 4.79 -18.31
C ASP A 190 -5.25 4.56 -17.64
N GLY A 191 -4.33 3.84 -18.30
CA GLY A 191 -2.95 3.70 -17.80
C GLY A 191 -2.27 5.05 -17.58
N LYS A 192 -2.51 6.05 -18.44
CA LYS A 192 -2.02 7.41 -18.25
C LYS A 192 -2.69 8.11 -17.05
N ALA A 193 -3.99 7.91 -16.85
CA ALA A 193 -4.71 8.46 -15.70
C ALA A 193 -4.20 7.84 -14.38
N GLN A 194 -3.99 6.53 -14.33
CA GLN A 194 -3.43 5.83 -13.16
C GLN A 194 -2.00 6.28 -12.86
N SER A 195 -1.16 6.46 -13.89
CA SER A 195 0.19 7.01 -13.71
C SER A 195 0.16 8.43 -13.15
N ALA A 196 -0.75 9.29 -13.62
CA ALA A 196 -0.92 10.64 -13.06
C ALA A 196 -1.41 10.63 -11.60
N LYS A 197 -2.29 9.68 -11.23
CA LYS A 197 -2.74 9.47 -9.84
C LYS A 197 -1.55 9.14 -8.93
N LEU A 198 -0.67 8.24 -9.36
CA LEU A 198 0.56 7.88 -8.63
C LEU A 198 1.47 9.10 -8.40
N CYS A 199 1.69 9.94 -9.41
CA CYS A 199 2.50 11.16 -9.29
C CYS A 199 1.86 12.22 -8.37
N ALA A 200 0.53 12.36 -8.39
CA ALA A 200 -0.18 13.30 -7.50
C ALA A 200 -0.05 12.92 -6.01
N MET A 201 0.11 11.62 -5.73
CA MET A 201 0.38 11.12 -4.38
C MET A 201 1.79 11.51 -3.89
N GLU A 202 2.78 11.68 -4.76
CA GLU A 202 4.13 12.15 -4.39
C GLU A 202 4.12 13.62 -3.95
N LEU A 203 3.44 14.49 -4.70
CA LEU A 203 3.31 15.92 -4.39
C LEU A 203 2.61 16.18 -3.06
N SER A 204 1.61 15.36 -2.72
CA SER A 204 0.88 15.47 -1.46
C SER A 204 1.78 15.14 -0.25
N GLN A 205 2.75 14.25 -0.42
CA GLN A 205 3.69 13.86 0.64
C GLN A 205 4.82 14.88 0.83
N GLU A 206 5.29 15.52 -0.25
CA GLU A 206 6.29 16.59 -0.16
C GLU A 206 5.72 17.84 0.53
N VAL A 207 4.46 18.19 0.28
CA VAL A 207 3.79 19.32 0.94
C VAL A 207 3.63 19.08 2.44
N GLN A 208 3.37 17.84 2.86
CA GLN A 208 3.22 17.48 4.28
C GLN A 208 4.57 17.50 5.04
N LYS A 209 5.67 17.07 4.39
CA LYS A 209 7.03 17.14 4.97
C LYS A 209 7.54 18.58 5.14
N ASN A 210 7.05 19.51 4.34
CA ASN A 210 7.41 20.94 4.44
C ASN A 210 6.57 21.71 5.46
N HIS A 211 5.61 21.07 6.14
CA HIS A 211 4.89 21.63 7.28
C HIS A 211 5.47 21.08 8.59
N ILE A 212 6.73 21.43 8.88
CA ILE A 212 7.21 21.46 10.26
C ILE A 212 6.27 22.45 11.00
N PRO A 213 5.57 22.05 12.07
CA PRO A 213 4.76 22.99 12.82
C PRO A 213 5.70 24.06 13.40
N THR A 214 5.55 25.30 12.94
CA THR A 214 6.28 26.49 13.39
C THR A 214 5.98 26.87 14.85
N CYS A 215 5.55 25.93 15.69
CA CYS A 215 5.08 26.17 17.05
C CYS A 215 6.20 26.27 18.11
N LEU A 216 7.42 26.71 17.72
CA LEU A 216 8.52 26.96 18.66
C LEU A 216 9.19 28.35 18.54
N THR A 217 8.62 29.31 17.82
CA THR A 217 9.23 30.67 17.73
C THR A 217 8.54 31.76 18.56
N TYR A 218 7.58 31.44 19.45
CA TYR A 218 6.81 32.46 20.19
C TYR A 218 7.02 32.54 21.72
N THR A 219 8.10 32.01 22.28
CA THR A 219 8.36 32.12 23.74
C THR A 219 9.77 32.53 24.13
N LEU A 220 10.40 33.47 23.42
CA LEU A 220 11.67 34.08 23.87
C LEU A 220 11.77 35.59 23.52
N SER A 221 10.76 36.39 23.87
CA SER A 221 10.87 37.86 23.76
C SER A 221 10.12 38.68 24.82
N LYS A 222 9.92 38.13 26.03
CA LYS A 222 9.45 38.93 27.17
C LYS A 222 10.09 38.52 28.49
N THR A 223 11.35 38.87 28.66
CA THR A 223 11.94 39.18 29.98
C THR A 223 13.04 40.22 29.78
N GLN A 224 12.62 41.47 29.58
CA GLN A 224 13.34 42.65 30.00
C GLN A 224 12.35 43.52 30.77
N HIS A 225 12.38 43.37 32.09
CA HIS A 225 12.30 44.44 33.07
C HIS A 225 12.80 43.90 34.41
#